data_AF-X5UDY9-F1
#
_entry.id   AF-X5UDY9-F1
#
_cell.length_a   1.000
_cell.length_b   1.000
_cell.length_c   1.000
_cell.angle_alpha   90.00
_cell.angle_beta   90.00
_cell.angle_gamma   90.00
#
_symmetry.space_group_name_H-M   'P 1'
#
loop_
_entity.id
_entity.type
_entity.pdbx_description
1 polymer ?
#
loop_
_entity_poly.entity_id
_entity_poly.type
_entity_poly.pdbx_seq_one_letter_code
_entity_poly.pdbx_strand_id
1 'polypeptide(L)' 'MAGWLAVNIDHKLNGRGDEVISLAGSDVDVLVIPTDEERAVGIQLLSVRPQALSLVP' A
#
# COMPACT_ATOMS: atom_id res chain seq x y z
N MET A 1 5.36 16.06 -14.57
CA MET A 1 4.86 14.74 -15.02
C MET A 1 6.00 13.75 -14.94
N ALA A 2 5.77 12.56 -14.38
CA ALA A 2 6.76 11.49 -14.32
C ALA A 2 6.77 10.67 -15.63
N GLY A 3 6.67 11.34 -16.78
CA GLY A 3 6.55 10.69 -18.10
C GLY A 3 7.76 9.82 -18.48
N TRP A 4 8.92 10.04 -17.83
CA TRP A 4 10.10 9.20 -17.96
C TRP A 4 9.92 7.78 -17.39
N LEU A 5 8.87 7.57 -16.58
CA LEU A 5 8.45 6.28 -16.04
C LEU A 5 7.18 5.73 -16.72
N ALA A 6 6.72 6.36 -17.80
CA ALA A 6 5.43 6.03 -18.45
C ALA A 6 4.21 6.10 -17.52
N VAL A 7 4.30 6.88 -16.43
CA VAL A 7 3.20 7.09 -15.48
C VAL A 7 2.30 8.22 -15.97
N ASN A 8 1.05 7.89 -16.27
CA ASN A 8 0.00 8.84 -16.62
C ASN A 8 -1.14 8.78 -15.59
N ILE A 9 -1.53 9.94 -15.04
CA ILE A 9 -2.53 10.05 -13.96
C ILE A 9 -3.82 10.66 -14.51
N ASP A 10 -4.97 10.09 -14.17
CA ASP A 10 -6.27 10.74 -14.35
C ASP A 10 -6.49 11.75 -13.22
N HIS A 11 -6.40 13.03 -13.57
CA HIS A 11 -6.54 14.13 -12.60
C HIS A 11 -7.93 14.26 -11.99
N LYS A 12 -8.99 13.76 -12.63
CA LYS A 12 -10.34 13.77 -12.06
C LYS A 12 -10.46 12.69 -11.00
N LEU A 13 -9.99 11.48 -11.27
CA LEU A 13 -9.99 10.37 -10.31
C LEU A 13 -9.11 10.72 -9.10
N ASN A 14 -7.91 11.25 -9.36
CA ASN A 14 -7.00 11.73 -8.32
C ASN A 14 -7.62 12.86 -7.48
N GLY A 15 -8.36 13.78 -8.10
CA GLY A 15 -9.05 14.87 -7.40
C GLY A 15 -10.19 14.41 -6.49
N ARG A 16 -10.78 13.23 -6.77
CA ARG A 16 -11.80 12.60 -5.92
C ARG A 16 -11.23 11.70 -4.83
N GLY A 17 -9.95 11.34 -4.93
CA GLY A 17 -9.30 10.37 -4.04
C GLY A 17 -9.75 8.94 -4.32
N ASP A 18 -10.08 8.62 -5.56
CA ASP A 18 -10.46 7.27 -5.97
C ASP A 18 -9.27 6.29 -5.81
N GLU A 19 -9.55 5.00 -5.63
CA GLU A 19 -8.52 3.98 -5.35
C GLU A 19 -7.54 3.78 -6.51
N VAL A 20 -8.02 3.86 -7.76
CA VAL A 20 -7.19 3.76 -8.97
C VAL A 20 -7.23 5.08 -9.70
N ILE A 21 -6.05 5.66 -9.92
CA ILE A 21 -5.89 6.99 -10.51
C ILE A 21 -4.99 6.99 -11.75
N SER A 22 -4.59 5.82 -12.25
CA SER A 22 -3.93 5.72 -13.56
C SER A 22 -4.90 6.15 -14.67
N LEU A 23 -4.38 6.90 -15.64
CA LEU A 23 -5.12 7.22 -16.85
C LEU A 23 -5.30 5.94 -17.69
N ALA A 24 -6.43 5.78 -18.38
CA ALA A 24 -6.62 4.69 -19.33
C ALA A 24 -5.49 4.69 -20.38
N GLY A 25 -4.78 3.57 -20.51
CA GLY A 25 -3.60 3.45 -21.38
C GLY A 25 -2.28 3.91 -20.76
N SER A 26 -2.25 4.17 -19.45
CA SER A 26 -0.99 4.22 -18.69
C SER A 26 -0.34 2.84 -18.67
N ASP A 27 0.99 2.80 -18.84
CA ASP A 27 1.75 1.54 -18.77
C ASP A 27 2.00 1.09 -17.32
N VAL A 28 1.72 1.97 -16.37
CA VAL A 28 1.86 1.74 -14.93
C VAL A 28 0.56 2.08 -14.23
N ASP A 29 0.13 1.19 -13.34
CA ASP A 29 -0.98 1.41 -12.43
C ASP A 29 -0.59 2.34 -11.28
N VAL A 30 -1.47 3.27 -10.94
CA VAL A 30 -1.28 4.23 -9.86
C VAL A 30 -2.45 4.10 -8.90
N LEU A 31 -2.16 3.76 -7.65
CA LEU A 31 -3.16 3.50 -6.63
C LEU A 31 -3.05 4.50 -5.48
N VAL A 32 -4.20 4.85 -4.91
CA VAL A 32 -4.32 5.53 -3.63
C VAL A 32 -4.66 4.47 -2.59
N ILE A 33 -3.68 4.13 -1.76
CA ILE A 33 -3.84 3.14 -0.69
C ILE A 33 -3.73 3.86 0.64
N PRO A 34 -4.85 4.02 1.39
CA PRO A 34 -4.79 4.52 2.75
C PRO A 34 -3.90 3.61 3.60
N THR A 35 -2.93 4.20 4.29
CA THR A 35 -2.13 3.46 5.26
C THR A 35 -2.92 3.24 6.55
N ASP A 36 -2.64 2.13 7.22
CA ASP A 36 -3.14 1.82 8.57
C ASP A 36 -1.96 1.23 9.35
N GLU A 37 -1.16 2.13 9.93
CA GLU A 37 0.09 1.78 10.59
C GLU A 37 -0.17 0.99 11.88
N GLU A 38 -1.22 1.33 12.62
CA GLU A 38 -1.61 0.64 13.84
C GLU A 38 -1.95 -0.83 13.56
N ARG A 39 -2.73 -1.08 12.50
CA ARG A 39 -3.05 -2.45 12.07
C ARG A 39 -1.79 -3.17 11.58
N ALA A 40 -0.92 -2.51 10.83
CA ALA A 40 0.33 -3.12 10.36
C ALA A 40 1.23 -3.55 11.54
N VAL A 41 1.40 -2.69 12.54
CA VAL A 41 2.14 -2.99 13.78
C VAL A 41 1.47 -4.12 14.56
N GLY A 42 0.14 -4.09 14.69
CA GLY A 42 -0.62 -5.16 15.36
C GLY A 42 -0.40 -6.52 14.72
N ILE A 43 -0.42 -6.60 13.39
CA ILE A 43 -0.11 -7.84 12.64
C ILE A 43 1.34 -8.28 12.90
N GLN A 44 2.30 -7.36 12.87
CA GLN A 44 3.70 -7.68 13.12
C GLN A 44 3.90 -8.25 14.53
N LEU A 45 3.32 -7.62 15.56
CA LEU A 45 3.40 -8.10 16.94
C LEU A 45 2.77 -9.50 17.11
N LEU A 46 1.63 -9.76 16.47
CA LEU A 46 0.98 -11.08 16.48
C LEU A 46 1.78 -12.16 15.73
N SER A 47 2.52 -11.77 14.68
CA SER A 47 3.37 -12.68 13.91
C SER A 47 4.66 -13.06 14.64
N VAL A 48 5.12 -12.25 15.59
CA VAL A 48 6.25 -12.56 16.47
C VAL A 48 5.72 -13.35 17.67
N ARG A 49 5.48 -14.65 17.50
CA ARG A 49 5.32 -15.52 18.68
C ARG A 49 6.63 -15.49 19.47
N PRO A 50 6.62 -15.21 20.78
CA PRO A 50 7.83 -15.40 21.56
C PRO A 50 8.17 -16.89 21.58
N GLN A 51 9.38 -17.24 21.13
CA GLN A 51 10.00 -18.56 21.36
C GLN A 51 10.13 -18.90 22.87
N ALA A 52 9.74 -17.99 23.76
CA ALA A 52 9.93 -18.07 25.20
C ALA A 52 9.08 -19.14 25.92
N LEU A 53 8.20 -19.89 25.24
CA LEU A 53 7.45 -21.00 25.86
C LEU A 53 8.00 -22.39 25.54
N SER A 54 9.14 -22.51 24.85
CA SER A 54 9.81 -23.80 24.58
C SER A 54 10.90 -24.18 25.60
N LEU A 55 11.12 -23.37 26.65
CA LEU A 55 12.17 -23.59 27.65
C LEU A 55 11.62 -23.86 29.06
N VAL A 56 10.56 -24.67 29.16
CA VAL A 56 10.25 -25.35 30.42
C VAL A 56 10.71 -26.82 30.25
N PRO A 57 11.67 -27.28 31.08
CA PRO A 57 12.18 -28.66 31.00
C PRO A 57 11.13 -29.71 31.31
#